data_AF-A0A8S2XNQ4-F1
#
_entry.id   AF-A0A8S2XNQ4-F1
#
_cell.length_a   1.000
_cell.length_b   1.000
_cell.length_c   1.000
_cell.angle_alpha   90.00
_cell.angle_beta   90.00
_cell.angle_gamma   90.00
#
_symmetry.space_group_name_H-M   'P 1'
#
loop_
_entity.id
_entity.type
_entity.pdbx_description
1 polymer ?
#
loop_
_entity_poly.entity_id
_entity_poly.type
_entity_poly.pdbx_seq_one_letter_code
_entity_poly.pdbx_strand_id
1 'polypeptide(L)'
;RKLMEPLKDVRNVTGFGHVGDGNLHLNVTTKEYSQTVKDVLEPFLYEWVSKQRGSISAEHGLGLHKAKYLGLGKSLHALDIMRNIKTLFDPNLILNPYKLFPYK
;
A
#
# COMPACT_ATOMS: atom_id res chain seq x y z
N ARG A 1 -25.02 -9.40 -10.64
CA ARG A 1 -25.53 -9.13 -9.26
C ARG A 1 -24.64 -9.71 -8.17
N LYS A 2 -24.30 -11.02 -8.14
CA LYS A 2 -23.43 -11.63 -7.10
C LYS A 2 -22.05 -10.97 -6.90
N LEU A 3 -21.44 -10.42 -7.96
CA LEU A 3 -20.12 -9.76 -7.89
C LEU A 3 -20.12 -8.43 -7.11
N MET A 4 -21.28 -7.81 -6.87
CA MET A 4 -21.40 -6.50 -6.22
C MET A 4 -21.88 -6.59 -4.77
N GLU A 5 -22.27 -7.79 -4.30
CA GLU A 5 -22.66 -8.01 -2.90
C GLU A 5 -21.61 -7.54 -1.88
N PRO A 6 -20.30 -7.79 -2.09
CA PRO A 6 -19.25 -7.26 -1.21
C PRO A 6 -19.15 -5.73 -1.20
N LEU A 7 -19.66 -5.06 -2.24
CA LEU A 7 -19.54 -3.62 -2.45
C LEU A 7 -20.82 -2.85 -2.08
N LYS A 8 -21.85 -3.53 -1.55
CA LYS A 8 -23.12 -2.89 -1.16
C LYS A 8 -22.93 -1.79 -0.11
N ASP A 9 -21.84 -1.85 0.66
CA ASP A 9 -21.52 -0.87 1.70
C ASP A 9 -20.79 0.37 1.15
N VAL A 10 -20.34 0.33 -0.10
CA VAL A 10 -19.66 1.45 -0.78
C VAL A 10 -20.67 2.55 -1.09
N ARG A 11 -20.32 3.78 -0.71
CA ARG A 11 -21.10 4.99 -0.94
C ARG A 11 -20.58 5.76 -2.16
N ASN A 12 -19.29 6.07 -2.18
CA ASN A 12 -18.65 6.78 -3.28
C ASN A 12 -17.27 6.18 -3.60
N VAL A 13 -16.87 6.33 -4.86
CA VAL A 13 -15.50 6.09 -5.33
C VAL A 13 -15.03 7.37 -5.99
N THR A 14 -13.98 7.98 -5.44
CA THR A 14 -13.47 9.28 -5.89
C THR A 14 -12.00 9.16 -6.26
N GLY A 15 -11.66 9.67 -7.44
CA GLY A 15 -10.27 9.87 -7.86
C GLY A 15 -10.00 11.35 -8.07
N PHE A 16 -8.95 11.86 -7.44
CA PHE A 16 -8.44 13.22 -7.63
C PHE A 16 -6.92 13.21 -7.42
N GLY A 17 -6.22 14.31 -7.71
CA GLY A 17 -4.80 14.37 -7.43
C GLY A 17 -4.01 15.25 -8.38
N HIS A 18 -2.72 15.00 -8.38
CA HIS A 18 -1.75 15.74 -9.16
C HIS A 18 -1.54 15.02 -10.50
N VAL A 19 -2.31 15.40 -11.52
CA VAL A 19 -2.19 14.76 -12.84
C VAL A 19 -0.83 15.07 -13.49
N GLY A 20 -0.24 16.22 -13.16
CA GLY A 20 1.03 16.67 -13.74
C GLY A 20 2.24 15.78 -13.41
N ASP A 21 2.21 15.05 -12.29
CA ASP A 21 3.26 14.09 -11.89
C ASP A 21 2.77 12.64 -11.87
N GLY A 22 1.52 12.39 -12.31
CA GLY A 22 0.93 11.05 -12.37
C GLY A 22 0.48 10.49 -11.02
N ASN A 23 0.18 11.34 -10.04
CA ASN A 23 -0.21 10.94 -8.70
C ASN A 23 -1.74 11.00 -8.48
N LEU A 24 -2.39 9.83 -8.42
CA LEU A 24 -3.83 9.66 -8.19
C LEU A 24 -4.12 9.30 -6.73
N HIS A 25 -4.94 10.10 -6.08
CA HIS A 25 -5.54 9.84 -4.78
C HIS A 25 -6.89 9.15 -5.00
N LEU A 26 -6.89 7.83 -4.84
CA LEU A 26 -8.10 7.01 -4.89
C LEU A 26 -8.68 6.87 -3.49
N ASN A 27 -9.95 7.20 -3.33
CA ASN A 27 -10.70 7.04 -2.09
C ASN A 27 -12.00 6.28 -2.34
N VAL A 28 -12.29 5.32 -1.46
CA VAL A 28 -13.56 4.58 -1.43
C VAL A 28 -14.20 4.85 -0.08
N THR A 29 -15.39 5.44 -0.07
CA THR A 29 -16.10 5.72 1.17
C THR A 29 -17.19 4.70 1.40
N THR A 30 -17.38 4.34 2.66
CA THR A 30 -18.45 3.46 3.14
C THR A 30 -19.20 4.19 4.25
N LYS A 31 -20.40 3.74 4.62
CA LYS A 31 -21.13 4.34 5.76
C LYS A 31 -20.37 4.15 7.08
N GLU A 32 -19.82 2.95 7.27
CA GLU A 32 -18.98 2.52 8.38
C GLU A 32 -17.86 1.65 7.83
N TYR A 33 -16.80 1.41 8.62
CA TYR A 33 -15.71 0.52 8.20
C TYR A 33 -16.25 -0.86 7.82
N SER A 34 -15.90 -1.35 6.63
CA SER A 34 -16.29 -2.66 6.13
C SER A 34 -15.03 -3.46 5.79
N GLN A 35 -14.74 -4.49 6.59
CA GLN A 35 -13.62 -5.41 6.34
C GLN A 35 -13.77 -6.08 4.97
N THR A 36 -15.01 -6.44 4.59
CA THR A 36 -15.33 -7.01 3.28
C THR A 36 -14.92 -6.10 2.13
N VAL A 37 -15.23 -4.79 2.22
CA VAL A 37 -14.81 -3.81 1.20
C VAL A 37 -13.29 -3.71 1.17
N LYS A 38 -12.64 -3.64 2.33
CA LYS A 38 -11.17 -3.61 2.41
C LYS A 38 -10.53 -4.84 1.75
N ASP A 39 -11.03 -6.03 2.02
CA ASP A 39 -10.48 -7.29 1.48
C ASP A 39 -10.69 -7.43 -0.04
N VAL A 40 -11.70 -6.76 -0.59
CA VAL A 40 -11.88 -6.65 -2.05
C VAL A 40 -10.88 -5.68 -2.66
N LEU A 41 -10.60 -4.55 -1.97
CA LEU A 41 -9.67 -3.53 -2.46
C LEU A 41 -8.20 -3.95 -2.30
N GLU A 42 -7.86 -4.60 -1.19
CA GLU A 42 -6.51 -5.04 -0.85
C GLU A 42 -6.44 -6.58 -0.87
N PRO A 43 -5.63 -7.22 -1.74
CA PRO A 43 -4.49 -6.65 -2.46
C PRO A 43 -4.79 -6.16 -3.89
N PHE A 44 -6.02 -6.29 -4.40
CA PHE A 44 -6.37 -6.04 -5.80
C PHE A 44 -5.80 -4.74 -6.37
N LEU A 45 -5.99 -3.62 -5.67
CA LEU A 45 -5.50 -2.30 -6.11
C LEU A 45 -3.97 -2.27 -6.19
N TYR A 46 -3.27 -2.84 -5.21
CA TYR A 46 -1.82 -2.85 -5.17
C TYR A 46 -1.23 -3.68 -6.30
N GLU A 47 -1.81 -4.84 -6.57
CA GLU A 47 -1.41 -5.69 -7.69
C GLU A 47 -1.69 -5.03 -9.04
N TRP A 48 -2.86 -4.38 -9.18
CA TRP A 48 -3.20 -3.67 -10.40
C TRP A 48 -2.21 -2.52 -10.68
N VAL A 49 -1.91 -1.70 -9.67
CA VAL A 49 -0.92 -0.61 -9.80
C VAL A 49 0.46 -1.18 -10.17
N SER A 50 0.88 -2.27 -9.54
CA SER A 50 2.16 -2.93 -9.84
C SER A 50 2.23 -3.45 -11.28
N LYS A 51 1.13 -4.02 -11.81
CA LYS A 51 1.03 -4.45 -13.22
C LYS A 51 1.17 -3.30 -14.21
N GLN A 52 0.74 -2.09 -13.82
CA GLN A 52 0.94 -0.86 -14.61
C GLN A 52 2.34 -0.24 -14.41
N ARG A 53 3.24 -0.92 -13.69
CA ARG A 53 4.57 -0.40 -13.30
C ARG A 53 4.49 0.91 -12.49
N GLY A 54 3.38 1.11 -11.77
CA GLY A 54 3.16 2.28 -10.92
C GLY A 54 3.64 2.08 -9.47
N SER A 55 3.61 3.15 -8.68
CA SER A 55 3.91 3.09 -7.24
C SER A 55 2.63 2.93 -6.41
N ILE A 56 2.58 1.89 -5.55
CA ILE A 56 1.46 1.68 -4.61
C ILE A 56 1.39 2.75 -3.50
N SER A 57 2.42 3.58 -3.40
CA SER A 57 2.45 4.76 -2.53
C SER A 57 3.33 5.81 -3.19
N ALA A 58 2.71 6.79 -3.86
CA ALA A 58 3.43 7.86 -4.53
C ALA A 58 4.12 8.79 -3.53
N GLU A 59 3.40 9.23 -2.49
CA GLU A 59 3.86 10.27 -1.55
C GLU A 59 3.79 9.87 -0.07
N HIS A 60 2.78 9.10 0.35
CA HIS A 60 2.52 8.85 1.78
C HIS A 60 3.40 7.77 2.42
N GLY A 61 4.33 7.18 1.65
CA GLY A 61 5.18 6.08 2.12
C GLY A 61 4.41 4.80 2.44
N LEU A 62 5.08 3.80 3.02
CA LEU A 62 4.49 2.49 3.28
C LEU A 62 4.00 2.32 4.72
N GLY A 63 4.75 2.85 5.69
CA GLY A 63 4.46 2.73 7.11
C GLY A 63 4.27 1.26 7.54
N LEU A 64 3.41 1.04 8.53
CA LEU A 64 2.97 -0.30 8.94
C LEU A 64 1.94 -0.88 7.96
N HIS A 65 1.05 -0.04 7.43
CA HIS A 65 -0.12 -0.48 6.67
C HIS A 65 0.25 -1.19 5.36
N LYS A 66 1.21 -0.63 4.60
CA LYS A 66 1.61 -1.16 3.29
C LYS A 66 2.91 -1.96 3.31
N ALA A 67 3.50 -2.18 4.48
CA ALA A 67 4.79 -2.87 4.63
C ALA A 67 4.80 -4.25 3.98
N LYS A 68 3.73 -5.02 4.15
CA LYS A 68 3.55 -6.36 3.55
C LYS A 68 3.54 -6.36 2.02
N TYR A 69 3.36 -5.20 1.38
CA TYR A 69 3.32 -5.03 -0.07
C TYR A 69 4.61 -4.43 -0.66
N LEU A 70 5.65 -4.29 0.15
CA LEU A 70 6.93 -3.70 -0.26
C LEU A 70 7.53 -4.35 -1.53
N GLY A 71 7.32 -5.66 -1.70
CA GLY A 71 7.76 -6.42 -2.89
C GLY A 71 7.04 -6.06 -4.20
N LEU A 72 5.91 -5.35 -4.15
CA LEU A 72 5.17 -4.93 -5.36
C LEU A 72 5.77 -3.69 -6.03
N GLY A 73 6.59 -2.91 -5.32
CA GLY A 73 7.12 -1.63 -5.79
C GLY A 73 8.64 -1.52 -5.81
N LYS A 74 9.37 -2.57 -5.41
CA LYS A 74 10.83 -2.59 -5.29
C LYS A 74 11.37 -3.98 -5.63
N SER A 75 12.52 -4.02 -6.29
CA SER A 75 13.24 -5.28 -6.55
C SER A 75 13.84 -5.84 -5.27
N LEU A 76 14.05 -7.15 -5.22
CA LEU A 76 14.71 -7.81 -4.08
C LEU A 76 16.06 -7.16 -3.75
N HIS A 77 16.85 -6.83 -4.77
CA HIS A 77 18.14 -6.15 -4.60
C HIS A 77 18.01 -4.79 -3.90
N ALA A 78 17.02 -3.98 -4.29
CA ALA A 78 16.78 -2.70 -3.62
C ALA A 78 16.37 -2.91 -2.14
N LEU A 79 15.56 -3.94 -1.87
CA LEU A 79 15.16 -4.27 -0.50
C LEU A 79 16.34 -4.71 0.36
N ASP A 80 17.27 -5.49 -0.19
CA ASP A 80 18.47 -5.92 0.53
C ASP A 80 19.38 -4.74 0.86
N ILE A 81 19.56 -3.80 -0.06
CA ILE A 81 20.29 -2.55 0.22
C ILE A 81 19.61 -1.77 1.34
N MET A 82 18.28 -1.59 1.28
CA MET A 82 17.55 -0.84 2.30
C MET A 82 17.65 -1.52 3.69
N ARG A 83 17.64 -2.85 3.76
CA ARG A 83 17.88 -3.62 5.00
C ARG A 83 19.30 -3.40 5.53
N ASN A 84 20.31 -3.47 4.67
CA ASN A 84 21.70 -3.24 5.05
C ASN A 84 21.91 -1.84 5.62
N ILE A 85 21.32 -0.82 5.00
CA ILE A 85 21.32 0.55 5.52
C ILE A 85 20.65 0.60 6.91
N LYS A 86 19.48 -0.04 7.06
CA LYS A 86 18.76 -0.07 8.34
C LYS A 86 19.62 -0.72 9.45
N THR A 87 20.25 -1.86 9.17
CA THR A 87 21.09 -2.57 10.14
C THR A 87 22.37 -1.80 10.47
N LEU A 88 22.94 -1.08 9.50
CA LEU A 88 24.13 -0.25 9.73
C LEU A 88 23.87 0.89 10.73
N PHE A 89 22.74 1.60 10.57
CA PHE A 89 22.42 2.77 11.40
C PHE A 89 21.56 2.48 12.63
N ASP A 90 20.87 1.33 12.67
CA ASP A 90 20.05 0.90 13.79
C ASP A 90 20.22 -0.61 14.03
N PRO A 91 21.40 -1.04 14.50
CA PRO A 91 21.70 -2.46 14.71
C PRO A 91 20.80 -3.11 15.78
N ASN A 92 20.28 -2.32 16.72
CA ASN A 92 19.37 -2.77 17.78
C ASN A 92 17.89 -2.71 17.37
N LEU A 93 17.59 -2.23 16.16
CA LEU A 93 16.23 -2.11 15.60
C LEU A 93 15.25 -1.32 16.49
N ILE A 94 15.74 -0.31 17.22
CA ILE A 94 14.92 0.50 18.15
C ILE A 94 14.27 1.71 17.46
N LEU A 95 14.80 2.14 16.32
CA LEU A 95 14.28 3.29 15.58
C LEU A 95 13.09 2.84 14.73
N ASN A 96 11.91 3.10 15.26
CA ASN A 96 10.65 2.96 14.53
C ASN A 96 10.34 1.51 14.10
N PRO A 97 10.30 0.55 15.05
CA PRO A 97 10.09 -0.87 14.75
C PRO A 97 8.73 -1.12 14.08
N TYR A 98 8.56 -2.34 13.52
CA TYR A 98 7.33 -2.84 12.90
C TYR A 98 6.91 -2.21 11.56
N LYS A 99 7.52 -1.10 11.14
CA LYS A 99 7.04 -0.32 9.98
C LYS A 99 7.54 -0.92 8.66
N LEU A 100 8.66 -0.45 8.14
CA LEU A 100 9.06 -0.76 6.75
C LEU A 100 9.46 -2.22 6.54
N PHE A 101 10.16 -2.81 7.50
CA PHE A 101 10.54 -4.21 7.50
C PHE A 101 9.78 -4.92 8.62
N PRO A 102 8.72 -5.69 8.32
CA PRO A 102 8.26 -6.68 9.26
C PRO A 102 9.43 -7.66 9.50
N TYR A 103 9.63 -8.08 10.75
CA TYR A 103 10.83 -8.75 11.27
C TYR A 103 11.45 -9.87 10.41
N LYS A 104 12.71 -10.21 10.74
CA LYS A 104 13.45 -11.37 10.21
C LYS A 104 12.56 -12.61 10.03
#